data_AF-A0AA35CKG5-F1
#
_entry.id   AF-A0AA35CKG5-F1
#
_cell.length_a   1.000
_cell.length_b   1.000
_cell.length_c   1.000
_cell.angle_alpha   90.00
_cell.angle_beta   90.00
_cell.angle_gamma   90.00
#
_symmetry.space_group_name_H-M   'P 1'
#
loop_
_entity.id
_entity.type
_entity.pdbx_description
1 polymer ?
#
loop_
_entity_poly.entity_id
_entity_poly.type
_entity_poly.pdbx_seq_one_letter_code
_entity_poly.pdbx_strand_id
1 'polypeptide(L)'
;MVDTYTTLTGAVIDLGNLTPEQRQFFVRCLEAYRQEISWPDFINLVRGRENPLLRETGAITKEVTEHPLYKVLSDLEERLGVRQGWTRPQGGADVHRDPTEDRWVSVAEAARMKGVSVPAIHNAVRRGDLVARPAGAGSRFLVISVRSLEAYRPRRVRRGRKDSEAAGDAPAEVEAREGE
;
A
#
# COMPACT_ATOMS: atom_id res chain seq x y z
N MET A 1 -11.04 -12.16 -4.52
CA MET A 1 -9.58 -12.43 -4.44
C MET A 1 -8.97 -11.36 -3.55
N VAL A 2 -8.01 -11.72 -2.69
CA VAL A 2 -7.35 -10.78 -1.77
C VAL A 2 -6.25 -10.07 -2.54
N ASP A 3 -6.34 -8.74 -2.64
CA ASP A 3 -5.37 -7.91 -3.36
C ASP A 3 -4.46 -7.12 -2.42
N THR A 4 -4.87 -6.96 -1.16
CA THR A 4 -4.12 -6.25 -0.12
C THR A 4 -4.02 -7.09 1.15
N TYR A 5 -2.92 -6.93 1.85
CA TYR A 5 -2.70 -7.50 3.17
C TYR A 5 -2.19 -6.42 4.11
N THR A 6 -2.64 -6.40 5.36
CA THR A 6 -2.13 -5.47 6.38
C THR A 6 -1.42 -6.20 7.49
N THR A 7 -0.15 -5.88 7.68
CA THR A 7 0.70 -6.44 8.72
C THR A 7 0.26 -5.99 10.11
N LEU A 8 0.77 -6.64 11.15
CA LEU A 8 0.63 -6.21 12.53
C LEU A 8 1.14 -4.78 12.74
N THR A 9 2.20 -4.39 12.03
CA THR A 9 2.76 -3.04 12.05
C THR A 9 1.93 -2.00 11.29
N GLY A 10 0.81 -2.40 10.67
CA GLY A 10 -0.05 -1.52 9.88
C GLY A 10 0.47 -1.24 8.47
N ALA A 11 1.55 -1.89 8.03
CA ALA A 11 2.02 -1.78 6.66
C ALA A 11 1.05 -2.51 5.72
N VAL A 12 0.72 -1.87 4.60
CA VAL A 12 -0.14 -2.46 3.58
C VAL A 12 0.72 -3.01 2.46
N ILE A 13 0.59 -4.32 2.22
CA ILE A 13 1.31 -5.06 1.20
C ILE A 13 0.36 -5.31 0.04
N ASP A 14 0.81 -4.91 -1.16
CA ASP A 14 0.13 -5.21 -2.41
C ASP A 14 0.44 -6.64 -2.86
N LEU A 15 -0.63 -7.43 -3.04
CA LEU A 15 -0.56 -8.81 -3.53
C LEU A 15 -0.97 -8.93 -5.00
N GLY A 16 -1.27 -7.80 -5.66
CA GLY A 16 -1.66 -7.69 -7.06
C GLY A 16 -0.67 -8.33 -8.04
N ASN A 17 0.63 -8.32 -7.70
CA ASN A 17 1.70 -8.80 -8.57
C ASN A 17 2.15 -10.23 -8.27
N LEU A 18 1.47 -10.95 -7.36
CA LEU A 18 1.80 -12.35 -7.11
C LEU A 18 1.45 -13.24 -8.32
N THR A 19 2.33 -14.19 -8.63
CA THR A 19 2.06 -15.21 -9.66
C THR A 19 0.90 -16.11 -9.23
N PRO A 20 0.23 -16.82 -10.18
CA PRO A 20 -0.85 -17.75 -9.83
C PRO A 20 -0.45 -18.79 -8.78
N GLU A 21 0.76 -19.35 -8.88
CA GLU A 21 1.28 -20.31 -7.91
C GLU A 21 1.48 -19.67 -6.53
N GLN A 22 2.10 -18.49 -6.47
CA GLN A 22 2.30 -17.75 -5.23
C GLN A 22 0.97 -17.40 -4.55
N ARG A 23 -0.06 -17.06 -5.34
CA ARG A 23 -1.42 -16.79 -4.83
C ARG A 23 -2.06 -18.04 -4.25
N GLN A 24 -1.96 -19.18 -4.94
CA GLN A 24 -2.49 -20.45 -4.43
C GLN A 24 -1.79 -20.85 -3.13
N PHE A 25 -0.48 -20.69 -3.06
CA PHE A 25 0.28 -20.95 -1.83
C PHE A 25 -0.13 -20.02 -0.68
N PHE A 26 -0.31 -18.72 -0.96
CA PHE A 26 -0.83 -17.76 0.01
C PHE A 26 -2.21 -18.15 0.53
N VAL A 27 -3.16 -18.53 -0.35
CA VAL A 27 -4.51 -18.96 0.05
C VAL A 27 -4.44 -20.16 0.99
N ARG A 28 -3.61 -21.16 0.66
CA ARG A 28 -3.40 -22.33 1.52
C ARG A 28 -2.87 -21.96 2.91
N CYS A 29 -1.87 -21.07 2.97
CA CYS A 29 -1.35 -20.59 4.24
C CYS A 29 -2.40 -19.80 5.02
N LEU A 30 -3.21 -18.97 4.35
CA LEU A 30 -4.29 -18.23 4.98
C LEU A 30 -5.38 -19.15 5.55
N GLU A 31 -5.72 -20.23 4.84
CA GLU A 31 -6.64 -21.27 5.32
C GLU A 31 -6.06 -22.00 6.53
N ALA A 32 -4.81 -22.44 6.48
CA ALA A 32 -4.13 -23.06 7.61
C ALA A 32 -4.08 -22.14 8.85
N TYR A 33 -3.82 -20.85 8.65
CA TYR A 33 -3.84 -19.82 9.69
C TYR A 33 -5.24 -19.64 10.32
N ARG A 34 -6.30 -19.71 9.50
CA ARG A 34 -7.70 -19.59 9.94
C ARG A 34 -8.19 -20.84 10.64
N GLN A 35 -7.67 -22.01 10.26
CA GLN A 35 -7.92 -23.28 10.94
C GLN A 35 -7.10 -23.44 12.22
N GLU A 36 -6.24 -22.47 12.54
CA GLU A 36 -5.41 -22.46 13.74
C GLU A 36 -4.56 -23.73 13.90
N ILE A 37 -3.96 -24.21 12.80
CA ILE A 37 -2.99 -25.32 12.89
C ILE A 37 -1.86 -24.97 13.86
N SER A 38 -1.14 -25.97 14.36
CA SER A 38 -0.06 -25.71 15.32
C SER A 38 0.99 -24.77 14.73
N TRP A 39 1.51 -23.84 15.54
CA TRP A 39 2.54 -22.91 15.10
C TRP A 39 3.78 -23.62 14.51
N PRO A 40 4.30 -24.73 15.09
CA PRO A 40 5.36 -25.52 14.45
C PRO A 40 4.99 -26.04 13.06
N ASP A 41 3.78 -26.57 12.86
CA ASP A 41 3.33 -27.05 11.55
C ASP A 41 3.21 -25.90 10.55
N PHE A 42 2.75 -24.74 11.00
CA PHE A 42 2.68 -23.54 10.18
C PHE A 42 4.07 -23.04 9.75
N ILE A 43 5.05 -23.05 10.66
CA ILE A 43 6.45 -22.74 10.33
C ILE A 43 6.96 -23.70 9.26
N ASN A 44 6.71 -25.00 9.42
CA ASN A 44 7.13 -26.00 8.44
C ASN A 44 6.47 -25.79 7.08
N LEU A 45 5.20 -25.40 7.05
CA LEU A 45 4.50 -25.03 5.82
C LEU A 45 5.16 -23.80 5.14
N VAL A 46 5.37 -22.72 5.89
CA VAL A 46 5.90 -21.44 5.37
C VAL A 46 7.37 -21.55 4.97
N ARG A 47 8.19 -22.25 5.75
CA ARG A 47 9.65 -22.33 5.56
C ARG A 47 10.09 -23.62 4.86
N GLY A 48 9.16 -24.51 4.53
CA GLY A 48 9.42 -25.78 3.88
C GLY A 48 9.55 -25.70 2.36
N ARG A 49 9.78 -26.86 1.74
CA ARG A 49 9.96 -27.02 0.27
C ARG A 49 8.70 -26.73 -0.54
N GLU A 50 7.53 -26.67 0.10
CA GLU A 50 6.28 -26.28 -0.56
C GLU A 50 6.24 -24.80 -0.91
N ASN A 51 6.98 -23.95 -0.18
CA ASN A 51 7.03 -22.52 -0.45
C ASN A 51 7.71 -22.26 -1.81
N PRO A 52 7.00 -21.65 -2.78
CA PRO A 52 7.54 -21.42 -4.12
C PRO A 52 8.77 -20.50 -4.12
N LEU A 53 9.00 -19.70 -3.08
CA LEU A 53 10.19 -18.85 -2.94
C LEU A 53 11.41 -19.61 -2.41
N LEU A 54 11.21 -20.73 -1.73
CA LEU A 54 12.27 -21.49 -1.08
C LEU A 54 12.55 -22.83 -1.76
N ARG A 55 11.68 -23.28 -2.66
CA ARG A 55 11.78 -24.60 -3.31
C ARG A 55 13.11 -24.80 -4.03
N GLU A 56 13.59 -23.78 -4.74
CA GLU A 56 14.80 -23.86 -5.56
C GLU A 56 16.07 -23.56 -4.74
N THR A 57 16.02 -22.57 -3.86
CA THR A 57 17.19 -22.10 -3.12
C THR A 57 17.42 -22.85 -1.81
N GLY A 58 16.35 -23.37 -1.20
CA GLY A 58 16.36 -23.96 0.14
C GLY A 58 16.73 -22.98 1.26
N ALA A 59 16.91 -21.69 0.95
CA ALA A 59 17.47 -20.70 1.85
C ALA A 59 16.67 -19.40 1.82
N ILE A 60 16.51 -18.80 3.00
CA ILE A 60 15.89 -17.48 3.15
C ILE A 60 16.98 -16.44 2.86
N THR A 61 17.05 -15.98 1.61
CA THR A 61 17.96 -14.90 1.19
C THR A 61 17.34 -13.53 1.43
N LYS A 62 18.12 -12.46 1.23
CA LYS A 62 17.61 -11.09 1.32
C LYS A 62 16.46 -10.85 0.35
N GLU A 63 16.60 -11.33 -0.89
CA GLU A 63 15.59 -11.22 -1.95
C GLU A 63 14.28 -11.89 -1.53
N VAL A 64 14.37 -13.06 -0.88
CA VAL A 64 13.20 -13.75 -0.32
C VAL A 64 12.55 -12.90 0.77
N THR A 65 13.33 -12.36 1.72
CA THR A 65 12.78 -11.53 2.81
C THR A 65 12.12 -10.24 2.32
N GLU A 66 12.56 -9.71 1.18
CA GLU A 66 11.99 -8.51 0.59
C GLU A 66 10.72 -8.79 -0.25
N HIS A 67 10.49 -10.05 -0.63
CA HIS A 67 9.37 -10.46 -1.47
C HIS A 67 8.01 -10.29 -0.76
N PRO A 68 6.96 -9.73 -1.42
CA PRO A 68 5.64 -9.51 -0.82
C PRO A 68 5.01 -10.77 -0.20
N LEU A 69 5.06 -11.90 -0.91
CA LEU A 69 4.58 -13.18 -0.39
C LEU A 69 5.29 -13.57 0.92
N TYR A 70 6.61 -13.51 1.00
CA TYR A 70 7.32 -13.91 2.21
C TYR A 70 6.97 -13.01 3.40
N LYS A 71 6.84 -11.70 3.16
CA LYS A 71 6.44 -10.73 4.19
C LYS A 71 5.07 -11.03 4.78
N VAL A 72 4.07 -11.36 3.95
CA VAL A 72 2.73 -11.72 4.48
C VAL A 72 2.74 -13.05 5.20
N LEU A 73 3.50 -14.04 4.74
CA LEU A 73 3.60 -15.34 5.41
C LEU A 73 4.30 -15.22 6.77
N SER A 74 5.35 -14.39 6.85
CA SER A 74 6.05 -14.10 8.11
C SER A 74 5.12 -13.40 9.11
N ASP A 75 4.28 -12.46 8.64
CA ASP A 75 3.29 -11.79 9.50
C ASP A 75 2.20 -12.76 9.97
N LEU A 76 1.72 -13.67 9.12
CA LEU A 76 0.79 -14.74 9.52
C LEU A 76 1.41 -15.68 10.56
N GLU A 77 2.68 -16.06 10.36
CA GLU A 77 3.46 -16.88 11.30
C GLU A 77 3.54 -16.19 12.68
N GLU A 78 3.87 -14.90 12.70
CA GLU A 78 3.95 -14.10 13.93
C GLU A 78 2.59 -14.01 14.62
N ARG A 79 1.53 -13.66 13.88
CA ARG A 79 0.15 -13.58 14.41
C ARG A 79 -0.29 -14.90 15.02
N LEU A 80 -0.03 -16.02 14.36
CA LEU A 80 -0.40 -17.34 14.87
C LEU A 80 0.41 -17.70 16.13
N GLY A 81 1.72 -17.43 16.12
CA GLY A 81 2.58 -17.62 17.28
C GLY A 81 2.12 -16.82 18.50
N VAL A 82 1.69 -15.57 18.29
CA VAL A 82 1.16 -14.73 19.38
C VAL A 82 -0.17 -15.29 19.90
N ARG A 83 -1.10 -15.65 19.00
CA ARG A 83 -2.40 -16.21 19.37
C ARG A 83 -2.28 -17.51 20.18
N GLN A 84 -1.28 -18.33 19.87
CA GLN A 84 -1.01 -19.60 20.55
C GLN A 84 -0.04 -19.48 21.73
N GLY A 85 0.49 -18.29 22.03
CA GLY A 85 1.39 -18.06 23.17
C GLY A 85 2.85 -18.48 22.95
N TRP A 86 3.25 -18.81 21.73
CA TRP A 86 4.64 -19.12 21.37
C TRP A 86 5.52 -17.88 21.25
N THR A 87 4.93 -16.74 20.88
CA THR A 87 5.65 -15.47 20.73
C THR A 87 4.95 -14.36 21.50
N ARG A 88 5.70 -13.31 21.86
CA ARG A 88 5.13 -12.10 22.47
C ARG A 88 4.76 -11.12 21.36
N PRO A 89 3.63 -10.40 21.48
CA PRO A 89 3.27 -9.37 20.52
C PRO A 89 4.34 -8.28 20.49
N GLN A 90 4.82 -7.92 19.29
CA GLN A 90 5.64 -6.74 19.11
C GLN A 90 4.74 -5.50 18.99
N GLY A 91 4.51 -4.84 20.12
CA GLY A 91 3.67 -3.63 20.20
C GLY A 91 2.19 -3.91 20.49
N GLY A 92 1.37 -2.86 20.45
CA GLY A 92 -0.06 -2.91 20.76
C GLY A 92 -0.96 -3.29 19.59
N ALA A 93 -0.44 -4.02 18.59
CA ALA A 93 -1.19 -4.38 17.40
C ALA A 93 -2.23 -5.47 17.70
N ASP A 94 -3.41 -5.35 17.11
CA ASP A 94 -4.48 -6.34 17.22
C ASP A 94 -4.19 -7.55 16.33
N VAL A 95 -3.85 -8.67 16.98
CA VAL A 95 -3.53 -9.96 16.34
C VAL A 95 -4.78 -10.68 15.82
N HIS A 96 -5.97 -10.34 16.33
CA HIS A 96 -7.23 -10.97 15.95
C HIS A 96 -7.90 -10.29 14.75
N ARG A 97 -7.48 -9.07 14.40
CA ARG A 97 -7.94 -8.38 13.20
C ARG A 97 -7.63 -9.20 11.94
N ASP A 98 -8.64 -9.40 11.08
CA ASP A 98 -8.42 -10.05 9.77
C ASP A 98 -7.46 -9.18 8.93
N PRO A 99 -6.30 -9.73 8.54
CA PRO A 99 -5.29 -8.98 7.80
C PRO A 99 -5.66 -8.77 6.32
N THR A 100 -6.63 -9.51 5.79
CA THR A 100 -7.09 -9.50 4.38
C THR A 100 -8.35 -8.68 4.14
N GLU A 101 -9.08 -8.33 5.20
CA GLU A 101 -10.30 -7.53 5.08
C GLU A 101 -9.97 -6.09 4.73
N ASP A 102 -10.39 -5.62 3.56
CA ASP A 102 -10.16 -4.24 3.14
C ASP A 102 -11.40 -3.63 2.51
N ARG A 103 -11.63 -2.36 2.79
CA ARG A 103 -12.68 -1.57 2.17
C ARG A 103 -12.11 -0.87 0.96
N TRP A 104 -12.86 -0.86 -0.14
CA TRP A 104 -12.45 -0.23 -1.39
C TRP A 104 -13.35 0.95 -1.67
N VAL A 105 -12.76 2.11 -1.97
CA VAL A 105 -13.49 3.36 -2.23
C VAL A 105 -13.12 3.94 -3.59
N SER A 106 -14.01 4.73 -4.18
CA SER A 106 -13.70 5.42 -5.44
C SER A 106 -12.54 6.43 -5.27
N VAL A 107 -11.87 6.79 -6.36
CA VAL A 107 -10.82 7.84 -6.33
C VAL A 107 -11.35 9.16 -5.78
N ALA A 108 -12.58 9.55 -6.14
CA ALA A 108 -13.20 10.79 -5.67
C ALA A 108 -13.47 10.77 -4.16
N GLU A 109 -13.93 9.64 -3.65
CA GLU A 109 -14.13 9.44 -2.21
C GLU A 109 -12.80 9.41 -1.46
N ALA A 110 -11.78 8.70 -1.99
CA ALA A 110 -10.44 8.68 -1.42
C ALA A 110 -9.82 10.09 -1.31
N ALA A 111 -9.97 10.90 -2.36
CA ALA A 111 -9.53 12.29 -2.38
C ALA A 111 -10.20 13.12 -1.28
N ARG A 112 -11.52 12.95 -1.10
CA ARG A 112 -12.30 13.60 -0.04
C ARG A 112 -11.85 13.16 1.35
N MET A 113 -11.70 11.86 1.58
CA MET A 113 -11.25 11.29 2.86
C MET A 113 -9.87 11.81 3.26
N LYS A 114 -8.96 11.98 2.29
CA LYS A 114 -7.59 12.42 2.57
C LYS A 114 -7.40 13.94 2.57
N GLY A 115 -8.39 14.70 2.10
CA GLY A 115 -8.28 16.15 1.93
C GLY A 115 -7.29 16.55 0.85
N VAL A 116 -7.21 15.78 -0.25
CA VAL A 116 -6.33 16.07 -1.40
C VAL A 116 -7.12 16.10 -2.71
N SER A 117 -6.50 16.56 -3.79
CA SER A 117 -7.15 16.57 -5.11
C SER A 117 -7.20 15.17 -5.75
N VAL A 118 -8.19 14.93 -6.59
CA VAL A 118 -8.30 13.69 -7.40
C VAL A 118 -7.03 13.43 -8.23
N PRO A 119 -6.43 14.43 -8.93
CA PRO A 119 -5.15 14.24 -9.60
C PRO A 119 -4.01 13.81 -8.66
N ALA A 120 -4.00 14.27 -7.40
CA ALA A 120 -2.99 13.86 -6.43
C ALA A 120 -3.12 12.37 -6.08
N ILE A 121 -4.34 11.84 -5.95
CA ILE A 121 -4.58 10.40 -5.76
C ILE A 121 -4.10 9.60 -6.98
N HIS A 122 -4.46 10.01 -8.21
CA HIS A 122 -3.96 9.34 -9.41
C HIS A 122 -2.43 9.32 -9.50
N ASN A 123 -1.78 10.43 -9.13
CA ASN A 123 -0.32 10.49 -9.08
C ASN A 123 0.27 9.58 -8.00
N ALA A 124 -0.37 9.47 -6.83
CA ALA A 124 0.05 8.57 -5.77
C ALA A 124 -0.07 7.10 -6.19
N VAL A 125 -1.18 6.72 -6.85
CA VAL A 125 -1.33 5.38 -7.45
C VAL A 125 -0.25 5.11 -8.49
N ARG A 126 0.00 6.05 -9.41
CA ARG A 126 1.04 5.88 -10.45
C ARG A 126 2.44 5.68 -9.87
N ARG A 127 2.73 6.29 -8.71
CA ARG A 127 4.01 6.10 -8.01
C ARG A 127 4.09 4.82 -7.18
N GLY A 128 2.98 4.10 -7.00
CA GLY A 128 2.90 2.95 -6.10
C GLY A 128 2.74 3.32 -4.61
N ASP A 129 2.44 4.59 -4.30
CA ASP A 129 2.19 5.02 -2.92
C ASP A 129 0.82 4.57 -2.39
N LEU A 130 -0.11 4.26 -3.30
CA LEU A 130 -1.46 3.80 -3.01
C LEU A 130 -1.79 2.55 -3.81
N VAL A 131 -2.36 1.55 -3.13
CA VAL A 131 -2.86 0.34 -3.78
C VAL A 131 -4.22 0.62 -4.42
N ALA A 132 -4.32 0.32 -5.72
CA ALA A 132 -5.51 0.52 -6.51
C ALA A 132 -5.77 -0.69 -7.41
N ARG A 133 -7.05 -0.91 -7.74
CA ARG A 133 -7.46 -1.90 -8.74
C ARG A 133 -8.62 -1.38 -9.59
N PRO A 134 -8.87 -1.96 -10.77
CA PRO A 134 -10.10 -1.70 -11.52
C PRO A 134 -11.34 -2.03 -10.67
N ALA A 135 -12.39 -1.20 -10.76
CA ALA A 135 -13.65 -1.41 -10.05
C ALA A 135 -14.37 -2.71 -10.45
N GLY A 136 -14.02 -3.26 -11.61
CA GLY A 136 -14.54 -4.51 -12.16
C GLY A 136 -13.74 -4.91 -13.40
N ALA A 137 -14.00 -6.10 -13.94
CA ALA A 137 -13.35 -6.60 -15.15
C ALA A 137 -13.53 -5.62 -16.31
N GLY A 138 -12.42 -5.16 -16.91
CA GLY A 138 -12.42 -4.20 -18.02
C GLY A 138 -12.79 -2.75 -17.64
N SER A 139 -12.99 -2.45 -16.35
CA SER A 139 -13.34 -1.09 -15.93
C SER A 139 -12.14 -0.15 -16.02
N ARG A 140 -12.35 1.03 -16.61
CA ARG A 140 -11.39 2.15 -16.56
C ARG A 140 -11.38 2.89 -15.21
N PHE A 141 -12.37 2.63 -14.36
CA PHE A 141 -12.47 3.29 -13.06
C PHE A 141 -11.66 2.53 -12.02
N LEU A 142 -10.86 3.27 -11.26
CA LEU A 142 -10.06 2.71 -10.17
C LEU A 142 -10.81 2.83 -8.85
N VAL A 143 -10.65 1.80 -8.02
CA VAL A 143 -10.96 1.83 -6.59
C VAL A 143 -9.66 1.72 -5.79
N ILE A 144 -9.64 2.36 -4.62
CA ILE A 144 -8.48 2.52 -3.77
C ILE A 144 -8.72 1.75 -2.47
N SER A 145 -7.69 1.04 -2.01
CA SER A 145 -7.67 0.42 -0.68
C SER A 145 -7.76 1.50 0.40
N VAL A 146 -8.75 1.39 1.30
CA VAL A 146 -8.90 2.31 2.43
C VAL A 146 -7.72 2.19 3.38
N ARG A 147 -7.23 0.97 3.64
CA ARG A 147 -6.05 0.79 4.51
C ARG A 147 -4.80 1.43 3.91
N SER A 148 -4.58 1.27 2.61
CA SER A 148 -3.46 1.94 1.91
C SER A 148 -3.62 3.47 1.99
N LEU A 149 -4.84 3.98 1.83
CA LEU A 149 -5.15 5.40 1.96
C LEU A 149 -4.90 5.95 3.36
N GLU A 150 -5.22 5.20 4.42
CA GLU A 150 -4.97 5.58 5.81
C GLU A 150 -3.46 5.70 6.10
N ALA A 151 -2.68 4.72 5.63
CA ALA A 151 -1.22 4.69 5.76
C ALA A 151 -0.54 5.82 4.95
N TYR A 152 -1.10 6.19 3.80
CA TYR A 152 -0.54 7.22 2.93
C TYR A 152 -0.31 8.56 3.65
N ARG A 153 0.81 9.23 3.36
CA ARG A 153 1.14 10.57 3.87
C ARG A 153 1.45 11.47 2.67
N PRO A 154 0.55 12.39 2.28
CA PRO A 154 0.77 13.23 1.12
C PRO A 154 1.98 14.14 1.33
N ARG A 155 2.92 14.12 0.39
CA ARG A 155 4.07 15.04 0.40
C ARG A 155 3.56 16.46 0.16
N ARG A 156 3.84 17.38 1.09
CA ARG A 156 3.55 18.80 0.89
C ARG A 156 4.48 19.34 -0.18
N VAL A 157 3.97 19.54 -1.40
CA VAL A 157 4.68 20.33 -2.41
C VAL A 157 4.56 21.78 -1.99
N ARG A 158 5.68 22.39 -1.57
CA ARG A 158 5.76 23.83 -1.31
C ARG A 158 5.43 24.52 -2.64
N ARG A 159 4.23 25.09 -2.77
CA ARG A 159 3.93 25.99 -3.88
C ARG A 159 4.86 27.19 -3.72
N GLY A 160 5.90 27.25 -4.54
CA GLY A 160 6.64 28.48 -4.76
C GLY A 160 5.61 29.55 -5.15
N ARG A 161 5.52 30.59 -4.33
CA ARG A 161 4.71 31.77 -4.58
C ARG A 161 5.22 32.36 -5.89
N LYS A 162 4.49 32.14 -6.98
CA LYS A 162 4.69 32.86 -8.23
C LYS A 162 4.01 34.20 -7.99
N ASP A 163 4.74 35.15 -7.39
CA ASP A 163 4.27 36.52 -7.34
C ASP A 163 4.14 37.00 -8.80
N SER A 164 2.91 37.39 -9.11
CA SER A 164 2.47 37.96 -10.37
C SER A 164 3.08 39.34 -10.54
N GLU A 165 4.21 39.41 -11.22
CA GLU A 165 4.76 40.65 -11.77
C GLU A 165 4.30 40.77 -13.22
N ALA A 166 3.07 41.29 -13.40
CA ALA A 166 2.57 41.79 -14.67
C ALA A 166 1.32 42.65 -14.42
N ALA A 167 1.51 43.96 -14.31
CA ALA A 167 0.59 44.99 -14.80
C ALA A 167 1.18 46.38 -14.55
N GLY A 168 1.65 47.02 -15.62
CA GLY A 168 2.07 48.42 -15.58
C GLY A 168 2.87 48.84 -16.82
N ASP A 169 2.42 48.46 -18.02
CA ASP A 169 2.94 49.06 -19.25
C ASP A 169 1.88 49.96 -19.90
N ALA A 170 2.35 51.17 -20.24
CA ALA A 170 1.89 52.18 -21.21
C ALA A 170 0.59 53.00 -20.92
N PRO A 171 0.43 54.22 -21.49
CA PRO A 171 1.22 54.86 -22.56
C PRO A 171 1.64 56.34 -22.34
N ALA A 172 2.38 56.86 -23.32
CA ALA A 172 2.87 58.23 -23.49
C ALA A 172 1.79 59.26 -23.90
N GLU A 173 1.96 60.54 -23.52
CA GLU A 173 1.64 61.77 -24.28
C GLU A 173 2.15 63.00 -23.48
N VAL A 174 3.13 63.79 -23.96
CA VAL A 174 3.09 65.01 -24.82
C VAL A 174 3.05 66.35 -24.03
N GLU A 175 4.04 67.20 -24.38
CA GLU A 175 4.17 68.68 -24.28
C GLU A 175 4.31 69.45 -22.94
N ALA A 176 5.44 70.17 -22.82
CA ALA A 176 5.54 71.64 -22.66
C ALA A 176 7.04 72.04 -22.65
N ARG A 177 7.59 72.63 -23.72
CA ARG A 177 7.91 74.07 -23.84
C ARG A 177 8.11 74.82 -22.51
N GLU A 178 9.32 75.33 -22.27
CA GLU A 178 9.65 76.77 -22.08
C GLU A 178 11.03 76.99 -21.41
N GLY A 179 11.85 77.88 -21.99
CA GLY A 179 12.89 78.74 -21.37
C GLY A 179 14.11 78.05 -20.72
N GLU A 180 15.35 78.49 -20.87
CA GLU A 180 15.94 79.80 -21.21
C GLU A 180 17.37 79.57 -21.75
#